data_AF-A0A450XPV0-F1
#
_entry.id   AF-A0A450XPV0-F1
#
_cell.length_a   1.000
_cell.length_b   1.000
_cell.length_c   1.000
_cell.angle_alpha   90.00
_cell.angle_beta   90.00
_cell.angle_gamma   90.00
#
_symmetry.space_group_name_H-M   'P 1'
#
loop_
_entity.id
_entity.type
_entity.pdbx_description
1 polymer ?
#
loop_
_entity_poly.entity_id
_entity_poly.type
_entity_poly.pdbx_seq_one_letter_code
_entity_poly.pdbx_strand_id
1 'polypeptide(L)'
;QWVYAFKNNEVLDEFSAPGIGALKEKLDYLKMDEQEKRRFDKHVDRTRSNQGTADYFREEGLEEGMRIGREKGLEKGRKEGLEKGREEGREEGREEGLEKGLEKGLKKGREEGLEKGREEGWEEARKHLARSLHKNGVAIDLIATSTGLSEEAIGKLVNGT
;
A
#
# COMPACT_ATOMS: atom_id res chain seq x y z
N GLN A 1 10.39 17.01 70.30
CA GLN A 1 9.29 16.15 69.83
C GLN A 1 9.59 14.67 70.12
N TRP A 2 10.61 14.04 69.52
CA TRP A 2 10.96 12.62 69.78
C TRP A 2 11.11 12.23 71.26
N VAL A 3 11.83 13.05 72.06
CA VAL A 3 12.00 12.79 73.50
C VAL A 3 10.67 12.77 74.24
N TYR A 4 9.74 13.66 73.90
CA TYR A 4 8.39 13.65 74.48
C TYR A 4 7.65 12.38 74.08
N ALA A 5 7.72 12.00 72.79
CA ALA A 5 6.99 10.87 72.28
C ALA A 5 7.38 9.54 72.94
N PHE A 6 8.67 9.32 73.17
CA PHE A 6 9.16 8.12 73.86
C PHE A 6 8.94 8.15 75.37
N LYS A 7 8.96 9.33 76.00
CA LYS A 7 8.69 9.44 77.45
C LYS A 7 7.23 9.19 77.79
N ASN A 8 6.32 9.64 76.93
CA ASN A 8 4.87 9.60 77.17
C ASN A 8 4.16 8.51 76.35
N ASN A 9 4.89 7.75 75.52
CA ASN A 9 4.33 6.78 74.57
C ASN A 9 3.20 7.39 73.71
N GLU A 10 3.35 8.64 73.28
CA GLU A 10 2.32 9.39 72.55
C GLU A 10 2.94 10.44 71.62
N VAL A 11 2.42 10.52 70.39
CA VAL A 11 2.79 11.58 69.44
C VAL A 11 1.59 12.50 69.27
N LEU A 12 1.74 13.77 69.67
CA LEU A 12 0.71 14.79 69.52
C LEU A 12 0.52 15.17 68.04
N ASP A 13 -0.69 15.55 67.65
CA ASP A 13 -1.06 15.91 66.27
C ASP A 13 -0.22 17.06 65.68
N GLU A 14 0.23 17.96 66.55
CA GLU A 14 1.08 19.10 66.22
C GLU A 14 2.55 18.73 65.93
N PHE A 15 2.96 17.46 66.13
CA PHE A 15 4.33 17.05 65.89
C PHE A 15 4.59 16.83 64.40
N SER A 16 5.64 17.49 63.90
CA SER A 16 5.98 17.53 62.47
C SER A 16 7.40 17.05 62.16
N ALA A 17 8.13 16.53 63.14
CA ALA A 17 9.47 15.98 62.92
C ALA A 17 9.45 14.89 61.83
N PRO A 18 10.43 14.86 60.91
CA PRO A 18 10.48 13.87 59.84
C PRO A 18 10.39 12.43 60.38
N GLY A 19 9.44 11.64 59.87
CA GLY A 19 9.23 10.24 60.27
C GLY A 19 8.45 10.04 61.58
N ILE A 20 8.07 11.10 62.30
CA ILE A 20 7.35 10.97 63.58
C ILE A 20 5.93 10.42 63.42
N GLY A 21 5.31 10.60 62.24
CA GLY A 21 4.01 10.01 61.91
C GLY A 21 4.03 8.49 61.93
N ALA A 22 5.10 7.85 61.45
CA ALA A 22 5.24 6.40 61.52
C ALA A 22 5.38 5.89 62.96
N LEU A 23 5.99 6.68 63.85
CA LEU A 23 6.02 6.38 65.28
C LEU A 23 4.62 6.50 65.88
N LYS A 24 3.86 7.53 65.51
CA LYS A 24 2.48 7.73 65.95
C LYS A 24 1.60 6.53 65.61
N GLU A 25 1.59 6.10 64.35
CA GLU A 25 0.83 4.94 63.89
C GLU A 25 1.17 3.67 64.68
N LYS A 26 2.46 3.44 64.97
CA LYS A 26 2.91 2.29 65.77
C LYS A 26 2.44 2.39 67.23
N LEU A 27 2.55 3.56 67.84
CA LEU A 27 2.13 3.77 69.23
C LEU A 27 0.60 3.64 69.36
N ASP A 28 -0.15 4.19 68.41
CA ASP A 28 -1.60 4.07 68.36
C ASP A 28 -2.04 2.60 68.18
N TYR A 29 -1.38 1.85 67.30
CA TYR A 29 -1.61 0.40 67.18
C TYR A 29 -1.28 -0.36 68.48
N LEU A 30 -0.18 -0.04 69.15
CA LEU A 30 0.19 -0.72 70.40
C LEU A 30 -0.83 -0.47 71.52
N LYS A 31 -1.45 0.72 71.56
CA LYS A 31 -2.50 1.09 72.51
C LYS A 31 -3.85 0.41 72.27
N MET A 32 -4.09 -0.14 71.07
CA MET A 32 -5.33 -0.85 70.75
C MET A 32 -5.49 -2.15 71.55
N ASP A 33 -6.74 -2.49 71.86
CA ASP A 33 -7.10 -3.81 72.39
C ASP A 33 -7.04 -4.91 71.30
N GLU A 34 -7.21 -6.17 71.70
CA GLU A 34 -7.10 -7.29 70.77
C GLU A 34 -8.19 -7.30 69.68
N GLN A 35 -9.41 -6.85 70.00
CA GLN A 35 -10.49 -6.75 69.02
C GLN A 35 -10.23 -5.62 68.02
N GLU A 36 -9.73 -4.49 68.49
CA GLU A 36 -9.33 -3.35 67.69
C GLU A 36 -8.18 -3.70 66.75
N LYS A 37 -7.12 -4.37 67.24
CA LYS A 37 -6.00 -4.87 66.42
C LYS A 37 -6.48 -5.81 65.33
N ARG A 38 -7.30 -6.81 65.67
CA ARG A 38 -7.88 -7.75 64.69
C ARG A 38 -8.70 -7.05 63.61
N ARG A 39 -9.48 -6.01 63.97
CA ARG A 39 -10.25 -5.22 63.00
C ARG A 39 -9.33 -4.41 62.09
N PHE A 40 -8.30 -3.78 62.65
CA PHE A 40 -7.31 -3.00 61.91
C PHE A 40 -6.53 -3.88 60.92
N ASP A 41 -5.99 -5.00 61.38
CA ASP A 41 -5.22 -5.93 60.54
C ASP A 41 -6.08 -6.48 59.39
N LYS A 42 -7.32 -6.90 59.69
CA LYS A 42 -8.28 -7.35 58.68
C LYS A 42 -8.63 -6.26 57.67
N HIS A 43 -8.71 -5.01 58.10
CA HIS A 43 -8.94 -3.89 57.21
C HIS A 43 -7.75 -3.66 56.28
N VAL A 44 -6.52 -3.65 56.82
CA VAL A 44 -5.28 -3.50 56.05
C VAL A 44 -5.14 -4.62 55.01
N ASP A 45 -5.36 -5.86 55.40
CA ASP A 45 -5.30 -7.02 54.51
C ASP A 45 -6.35 -6.92 53.40
N ARG A 46 -7.59 -6.55 53.73
CA ARG A 46 -8.65 -6.34 52.74
C ARG A 46 -8.29 -5.24 51.75
N THR A 47 -7.76 -4.11 52.23
CA THR A 47 -7.36 -2.99 51.38
C THR A 47 -6.24 -3.38 50.43
N ARG A 48 -5.21 -4.09 50.92
CA ARG A 48 -4.12 -4.63 50.08
C ARG A 48 -4.62 -5.61 49.03
N SER A 49 -5.50 -6.53 49.43
CA SER A 49 -6.10 -7.50 48.50
C SER A 49 -6.92 -6.80 47.42
N ASN A 50 -7.77 -5.84 47.80
CA ASN A 50 -8.57 -5.08 46.85
C ASN A 50 -7.69 -4.26 45.88
N GLN A 51 -6.59 -3.67 46.38
CA GLN A 51 -5.65 -2.94 45.56
C GLN A 51 -4.94 -3.87 44.57
N GLY A 52 -4.47 -5.04 45.02
CA GLY A 52 -3.87 -6.04 44.13
C GLY A 52 -4.84 -6.53 43.05
N THR A 53 -6.12 -6.73 43.39
CA THR A 53 -7.16 -7.06 42.42
C THR A 53 -7.40 -5.93 41.41
N ALA A 54 -7.42 -4.67 41.86
CA ALA A 54 -7.60 -3.52 40.99
C ALA A 54 -6.41 -3.30 40.05
N ASP A 55 -5.18 -3.52 40.53
CA ASP A 55 -3.95 -3.44 39.74
C ASP A 55 -3.93 -4.54 38.67
N TYR A 56 -4.28 -5.78 39.04
CA TYR A 56 -4.42 -6.90 38.10
C TYR A 56 -5.40 -6.58 36.96
N PHE A 57 -6.62 -6.13 37.28
CA PHE A 57 -7.60 -5.80 36.25
C PHE A 57 -7.17 -4.62 35.36
N ARG A 58 -6.41 -3.67 35.91
CA ARG A 58 -5.86 -2.56 35.13
C ARG A 58 -4.80 -3.06 34.16
N GLU A 59 -3.89 -3.91 34.62
CA GLU A 59 -2.82 -4.48 33.80
C GLU A 59 -3.39 -5.33 32.67
N GLU A 60 -4.28 -6.27 32.97
CA GLU A 60 -5.00 -7.09 31.98
C GLU A 60 -5.79 -6.22 30.98
N GLY A 61 -6.50 -5.20 31.48
CA GLY A 61 -7.26 -4.29 30.62
C GLY A 61 -6.38 -3.48 29.67
N LEU A 62 -5.19 -3.05 30.13
CA LEU A 62 -4.21 -2.36 29.30
C LEU A 62 -3.58 -3.31 28.28
N GLU A 63 -3.21 -4.51 28.69
CA GLU A 63 -2.61 -5.51 27.81
C GLU A 63 -3.59 -5.92 26.70
N GLU A 64 -4.83 -6.23 27.06
CA GLU A 64 -5.87 -6.59 26.10
C GLU A 64 -6.22 -5.41 25.18
N GLY A 65 -6.32 -4.20 25.74
CA GLY A 65 -6.54 -2.98 24.95
C GLY A 65 -5.43 -2.74 23.92
N MET A 66 -4.17 -2.91 24.31
CA MET A 66 -3.02 -2.82 23.41
C MET A 66 -3.03 -3.92 22.36
N ARG A 67 -3.34 -5.16 22.75
CA ARG A 67 -3.42 -6.30 21.84
C ARG A 67 -4.47 -6.07 20.76
N ILE A 68 -5.71 -5.74 21.16
CA ILE A 68 -6.81 -5.44 20.23
C ILE A 68 -6.47 -4.25 19.34
N GLY A 69 -5.92 -3.17 19.93
CA GLY A 69 -5.56 -1.96 19.20
C GLY A 69 -4.51 -2.24 18.11
N ARG A 70 -3.48 -3.03 18.44
CA ARG A 70 -2.43 -3.44 17.51
C ARG A 70 -2.97 -4.34 16.40
N GLU A 71 -3.77 -5.34 16.76
CA GLU A 71 -4.37 -6.29 15.80
C GLU A 71 -5.26 -5.56 14.79
N LYS A 72 -6.19 -4.72 15.27
CA LYS A 72 -7.07 -3.91 14.40
C LYS A 72 -6.29 -2.92 13.55
N GLY A 73 -5.29 -2.26 14.12
CA GLY A 73 -4.45 -1.29 13.40
C GLY A 73 -3.68 -1.97 12.26
N LEU A 74 -3.11 -3.14 12.51
CA LEU A 74 -2.35 -3.90 11.52
C LEU A 74 -3.27 -4.48 10.43
N GLU A 75 -4.42 -5.03 10.81
CA GLU A 75 -5.39 -5.55 9.84
C GLU A 75 -5.88 -4.43 8.91
N LYS A 76 -6.28 -3.29 9.47
CA LYS A 76 -6.77 -2.14 8.71
C LYS A 76 -5.68 -1.60 7.78
N GLY A 77 -4.48 -1.34 8.32
CA GLY A 77 -3.36 -0.83 7.53
C GLY A 77 -2.95 -1.78 6.40
N ARG A 78 -2.97 -3.10 6.63
CA ARG A 78 -2.68 -4.10 5.59
C ARG A 78 -3.74 -4.11 4.51
N LYS A 79 -5.03 -4.05 4.89
CA LYS A 79 -6.14 -4.06 3.93
C LYS A 79 -6.11 -2.81 3.05
N GLU A 80 -6.00 -1.63 3.66
CA GLU A 80 -5.94 -0.35 2.95
C GLU A 80 -4.70 -0.27 2.05
N GLY A 81 -3.53 -0.67 2.55
CA GLY A 81 -2.30 -0.68 1.77
C GLY A 81 -2.35 -1.62 0.57
N LEU A 82 -2.94 -2.82 0.73
CA LEU A 82 -3.09 -3.78 -0.36
C LEU A 82 -4.10 -3.31 -1.42
N GLU A 83 -5.23 -2.75 -0.99
CA GLU A 83 -6.26 -2.24 -1.89
C GLU A 83 -5.71 -1.08 -2.71
N LYS A 84 -5.11 -0.09 -2.05
CA LYS A 84 -4.51 1.07 -2.71
C LYS A 84 -3.38 0.68 -3.66
N GLY A 85 -2.43 -0.15 -3.20
CA GLY A 85 -1.31 -0.59 -4.04
C GLY A 85 -1.76 -1.44 -5.25
N ARG A 86 -2.85 -2.20 -5.13
CA ARG A 86 -3.42 -2.96 -6.25
C ARG A 86 -4.14 -2.06 -7.25
N GLU A 87 -4.86 -1.04 -6.78
CA GLU A 87 -5.53 -0.08 -7.63
C GLU A 87 -4.51 0.75 -8.42
N GLU A 88 -3.54 1.37 -7.73
CA GLU A 88 -2.47 2.16 -8.34
C GLU A 88 -1.67 1.32 -9.35
N GLY A 89 -1.21 0.12 -8.96
CA GLY A 89 -0.45 -0.75 -9.86
C GLY A 89 -1.24 -1.24 -11.07
N ARG A 90 -2.58 -1.37 -10.96
CA ARG A 90 -3.44 -1.74 -12.10
C ARG A 90 -3.66 -0.56 -13.04
N GLU A 91 -3.83 0.64 -12.50
CA GLU A 91 -3.99 1.86 -13.29
C GLU A 91 -2.72 2.15 -14.08
N GLU A 92 -1.56 2.24 -13.40
CA GLU A 92 -0.26 2.46 -14.04
C GLU A 92 0.05 1.40 -15.10
N GLY A 93 -0.12 0.12 -14.75
CA GLY A 93 0.15 -0.97 -15.69
C GLY A 93 -0.78 -0.97 -16.91
N ARG A 94 -2.02 -0.48 -16.76
CA ARG A 94 -2.96 -0.35 -17.88
C ARG A 94 -2.60 0.83 -18.76
N GLU A 95 -2.26 1.97 -18.18
CA GLU A 95 -1.86 3.18 -18.92
C GLU A 95 -0.59 2.90 -19.74
N GLU A 96 0.46 2.39 -19.08
CA GLU A 96 1.73 2.06 -19.74
C GLU A 96 1.56 0.99 -20.82
N GLY A 97 0.73 -0.04 -20.55
CA GLY A 97 0.42 -1.09 -21.50
C GLY A 97 -0.34 -0.58 -22.73
N LEU A 98 -1.30 0.33 -22.53
CA LEU A 98 -2.08 0.95 -23.61
C LEU A 98 -1.20 1.87 -24.46
N GLU A 99 -0.41 2.73 -23.83
CA GLU A 99 0.48 3.67 -24.52
C GLU A 99 1.49 2.91 -25.41
N LYS A 100 2.21 1.94 -24.82
CA LYS A 100 3.18 1.11 -25.56
C LYS A 100 2.52 0.28 -26.66
N GLY A 101 1.32 -0.25 -26.40
CA GLY A 101 0.56 -1.03 -27.37
C GLY A 101 0.13 -0.17 -28.57
N LEU A 102 -0.40 1.02 -28.30
CA LEU A 102 -0.88 1.96 -29.31
C LEU A 102 0.28 2.51 -30.15
N GLU A 103 1.38 2.93 -29.52
CA GLU A 103 2.55 3.44 -30.21
C GLU A 103 3.12 2.39 -31.18
N LYS A 104 3.34 1.16 -30.70
CA LYS A 104 3.85 0.06 -31.53
C LYS A 104 2.88 -0.30 -32.64
N GLY A 105 1.59 -0.38 -32.34
CA GLY A 105 0.55 -0.69 -33.31
C GLY A 105 0.45 0.36 -34.43
N LEU A 106 0.44 1.65 -34.08
CA LEU A 106 0.39 2.74 -35.03
C LEU A 106 1.66 2.81 -35.89
N LYS A 107 2.83 2.67 -35.28
CA LYS A 107 4.10 2.68 -36.02
C LYS A 107 4.13 1.55 -37.05
N LYS A 108 3.86 0.32 -36.62
CA LYS A 108 3.86 -0.86 -37.49
C LYS A 108 2.80 -0.74 -38.60
N GLY A 109 1.57 -0.35 -38.25
CA GLY A 109 0.49 -0.19 -39.22
C GLY A 109 0.79 0.90 -40.25
N ARG A 110 1.44 2.00 -39.84
CA ARG A 110 1.85 3.07 -40.75
C ARG A 110 2.98 2.64 -41.69
N GLU A 111 3.99 1.94 -41.17
CA GLU A 111 5.10 1.42 -41.97
C GLU A 111 4.58 0.42 -43.02
N GLU A 112 3.80 -0.59 -42.61
CA GLU A 112 3.23 -1.58 -43.52
C GLU A 112 2.28 -0.97 -44.54
N GLY A 113 1.45 0.00 -44.12
CA GLY A 113 0.53 0.70 -45.02
C GLY A 113 1.24 1.56 -46.05
N LEU A 114 2.32 2.24 -45.67
CA LEU A 114 3.13 3.06 -46.58
C LEU A 114 3.89 2.19 -47.58
N GLU A 115 4.44 1.06 -47.13
CA GLU A 115 5.15 0.12 -47.99
C GLU A 115 4.21 -0.47 -49.04
N LYS A 116 3.06 -1.02 -48.63
CA LYS A 116 2.05 -1.55 -49.55
C LYS A 116 1.54 -0.50 -50.52
N GLY A 117 1.19 0.69 -50.03
CA GLY A 117 0.69 1.76 -50.90
C GLY A 117 1.74 2.22 -51.92
N ARG A 118 3.03 2.21 -51.56
CA ARG A 118 4.13 2.52 -52.48
C ARG A 118 4.31 1.42 -53.54
N GLU A 119 4.24 0.16 -53.14
CA GLU A 119 4.34 -0.99 -54.06
C GLU A 119 3.18 -1.00 -55.06
N GLU A 120 1.93 -0.90 -54.58
CA GLU A 120 0.73 -0.82 -55.41
C GLU A 120 0.78 0.38 -56.37
N GLY A 121 1.17 1.55 -55.86
CA GLY A 121 1.31 2.76 -56.69
C GLY A 121 2.39 2.62 -57.76
N TRP A 122 3.50 1.93 -57.45
CA TRP A 122 4.57 1.67 -58.41
C TRP A 122 4.14 0.65 -59.47
N GLU A 123 3.40 -0.38 -59.09
CA GLU A 123 2.84 -1.35 -60.01
C GLU A 123 1.86 -0.68 -60.99
N GLU A 124 0.94 0.15 -60.50
CA GLU A 124 0.00 0.87 -61.35
C GLU A 124 0.69 1.90 -62.26
N ALA A 125 1.72 2.59 -61.77
CA ALA A 125 2.53 3.48 -62.61
C ALA A 125 3.21 2.71 -63.76
N ARG A 126 3.73 1.49 -63.50
CA ARG A 126 4.34 0.63 -64.53
C ARG A 126 3.32 0.17 -65.56
N LYS A 127 2.12 -0.24 -65.13
CA LYS A 127 1.01 -0.60 -66.03
C LYS A 127 0.59 0.57 -66.91
N HIS A 128 0.43 1.76 -66.32
CA HIS A 128 0.08 2.97 -67.04
C HIS A 128 1.14 3.36 -68.07
N LEU A 129 2.42 3.30 -67.68
CA LEU A 129 3.55 3.55 -68.59
C LEU A 129 3.57 2.55 -69.76
N ALA A 130 3.37 1.26 -69.49
CA ALA A 130 3.31 0.23 -70.53
C ALA A 130 2.20 0.48 -71.55
N ARG A 131 0.98 0.82 -71.09
CA ARG A 131 -0.15 1.18 -71.97
C ARG A 131 0.16 2.41 -72.82
N SER A 132 0.76 3.44 -72.21
CA SER A 132 1.12 4.68 -72.92
C SER A 132 2.17 4.44 -73.99
N LEU A 133 3.23 3.68 -73.70
CA LEU A 133 4.28 3.35 -74.67
C LEU A 133 3.73 2.51 -75.83
N HIS A 134 2.89 1.52 -75.55
CA HIS A 134 2.26 0.71 -76.58
C HIS A 134 1.37 1.55 -77.52
N LYS A 135 0.56 2.46 -76.95
CA LYS A 135 -0.28 3.37 -77.74
C LYS A 135 0.53 4.28 -78.68
N ASN A 136 1.79 4.56 -78.32
CA ASN A 136 2.72 5.35 -79.14
C ASN A 136 3.52 4.50 -80.14
N GLY A 137 3.19 3.21 -80.31
CA GLY A 137 3.82 2.32 -81.30
C GLY A 137 5.17 1.73 -80.87
N VAL A 138 5.51 1.80 -79.58
CA VAL A 138 6.73 1.16 -79.07
C VAL A 138 6.55 -0.36 -79.06
N ALA A 139 7.59 -1.10 -79.48
CA ALA A 139 7.57 -2.55 -79.53
C ALA A 139 7.50 -3.19 -78.12
N ILE A 140 6.83 -4.34 -78.02
CA ILE A 140 6.49 -4.99 -76.74
C ILE A 140 7.74 -5.41 -75.96
N ASP A 141 8.78 -5.88 -76.65
CA ASP A 141 10.08 -6.27 -76.08
C ASP A 141 10.79 -5.07 -75.42
N LEU A 142 10.74 -3.90 -76.06
CA LEU A 142 11.31 -2.67 -75.51
C LEU A 142 10.49 -2.13 -74.33
N ILE A 143 9.16 -2.29 -74.36
CA ILE A 143 8.29 -1.96 -73.22
C ILE A 143 8.56 -2.88 -72.03
N ALA A 144 8.74 -4.18 -72.27
CA ALA A 144 9.09 -5.16 -71.25
C ALA A 144 10.41 -4.80 -70.57
N THR A 145 11.43 -4.44 -71.36
CA THR A 145 12.73 -3.99 -70.85
C THR A 145 12.60 -2.69 -70.03
N SER A 146 11.82 -1.72 -70.52
CA SER A 146 11.73 -0.37 -69.91
C SER A 146 10.86 -0.34 -68.65
N THR A 147 9.81 -1.16 -68.62
CA THR A 147 8.86 -1.21 -67.50
C THR A 147 9.16 -2.36 -66.57
N GLY A 148 9.98 -3.34 -66.95
CA GLY A 148 10.27 -4.58 -66.22
C GLY A 148 9.08 -5.55 -66.10
N LEU A 149 7.99 -5.31 -66.82
CA LEU A 149 6.84 -6.22 -66.90
C LEU A 149 7.16 -7.34 -67.91
N SER A 150 6.60 -8.54 -67.71
CA SER A 150 6.74 -9.60 -68.72
C SER A 150 5.94 -9.26 -69.98
N GLU A 151 6.39 -9.71 -71.13
CA GLU A 151 5.68 -9.52 -72.41
C GLU A 151 4.25 -10.10 -72.35
N GLU A 152 4.05 -11.22 -71.63
CA GLU A 152 2.73 -11.80 -71.39
C GLU A 152 1.82 -10.87 -70.57
N ALA A 153 2.34 -10.26 -69.50
CA ALA A 153 1.58 -9.30 -68.68
C ALA A 153 1.24 -8.04 -69.48
N ILE A 154 2.16 -7.55 -70.31
CA ILE A 154 1.93 -6.43 -71.23
C ILE A 154 0.85 -6.83 -72.25
N GLY A 155 0.97 -7.98 -72.88
CA GLY A 155 -0.01 -8.51 -73.84
C GLY A 155 -1.43 -8.56 -73.26
N LYS A 156 -1.58 -9.04 -72.02
CA LYS A 156 -2.86 -9.02 -71.29
C LYS A 156 -3.35 -7.60 -71.00
N LEU A 157 -2.44 -6.68 -70.64
CA LEU A 157 -2.77 -5.29 -70.30
C LEU A 157 -3.26 -4.44 -71.48
N VAL A 158 -2.75 -4.70 -72.69
CA VAL A 158 -3.08 -3.91 -73.90
C VAL A 158 -4.07 -4.57 -74.85
N ASN A 159 -4.09 -5.90 -74.95
CA ASN A 159 -5.00 -6.59 -75.89
C ASN A 159 -6.36 -6.92 -75.28
N GLY A 160 -6.51 -6.83 -73.96
CA GLY A 160 -7.74 -7.15 -73.23
C GLY A 160 -8.13 -8.63 -73.32
N THR A 161 -8.53 -9.18 -72.18
CA THR A 161 -9.63 -10.16 -72.17
C THR A 161 -10.89 -9.39 -71.82
#